data_AF-A0A914GBP1-F1
#
_entry.id   AF-A0A914GBP1-F1
#
_cell.length_a   1.000
_cell.length_b   1.000
_cell.length_c   1.000
_cell.angle_alpha   90.00
_cell.angle_beta   90.00
_cell.angle_gamma   90.00
#
_symmetry.space_group_name_H-M   'P 1'
#
loop_
_entity.id
_entity.type
_entity.pdbx_description
1 polymer ?
#
loop_
_entity_poly.entity_id
_entity_poly.type
_entity_poly.pdbx_seq_one_letter_code
_entity_poly.pdbx_strand_id
1 'polypeptide(L)'
;MVDVDQIDAEEKTVLKLLKSFYKLVIARPDKSIFIEDPAFSVTLTTYIEDDRANVMTLMSRILKALTDSPKNCKLVAALPDFEQKLARQIEKPHLPPKVVHELLVVQSRITA
;
A
#
# COMPACT_ATOMS: atom_id res chain seq x y z
N MET A 1 -16.67 23.37 -10.41
CA MET A 1 -15.32 23.64 -9.87
C MET A 1 -15.17 22.76 -8.65
N VAL A 2 -14.24 21.80 -8.66
CA VAL A 2 -13.91 21.05 -7.45
C VAL A 2 -13.08 21.97 -6.57
N ASP A 3 -13.45 22.07 -5.30
CA ASP A 3 -12.78 22.96 -4.35
C ASP A 3 -11.36 22.44 -4.10
N VAL A 4 -10.35 23.19 -4.55
CA VAL A 4 -8.94 22.79 -4.46
C VAL A 4 -8.54 22.56 -3.01
N ASP A 5 -9.15 23.30 -2.08
CA ASP A 5 -8.94 23.18 -0.64
C ASP A 5 -9.48 21.86 -0.05
N GLN A 6 -10.52 21.27 -0.65
CA GLN A 6 -11.05 19.97 -0.23
C GLN A 6 -10.15 18.81 -0.68
N ILE A 7 -9.55 18.91 -1.88
CA ILE A 7 -8.62 17.91 -2.41
C ILE A 7 -7.39 17.78 -1.48
N ASP A 8 -6.87 18.91 -1.00
CA ASP A 8 -5.74 18.95 -0.06
C ASP A 8 -6.11 18.39 1.33
N ALA A 9 -7.33 18.67 1.82
CA ALA A 9 -7.81 18.14 3.10
C ALA A 9 -8.00 16.61 3.09
N GLU A 10 -8.50 16.07 1.98
CA GLU A 10 -8.64 14.62 1.80
C GLU A 10 -7.28 13.92 1.76
N GLU A 11 -6.35 14.40 0.94
CA GLU A 11 -5.00 13.83 0.87
C GLU A 11 -4.30 13.85 2.23
N LYS A 12 -4.41 14.96 2.98
CA LYS A 12 -3.88 15.06 4.35
C LYS A 12 -4.47 14.00 5.28
N THR A 13 -5.76 13.73 5.17
CA THR A 13 -6.45 12.72 5.98
C THR A 13 -5.95 11.31 5.65
N VAL A 14 -5.84 10.99 4.35
CA VAL A 14 -5.30 9.71 3.88
C VAL A 14 -3.85 9.53 4.33
N LEU A 15 -3.00 10.55 4.16
CA LEU A 15 -1.61 10.50 4.59
C LEU A 15 -1.48 10.31 6.10
N LYS A 16 -2.35 10.93 6.91
CA LYS A 16 -2.36 10.74 8.37
C LYS A 16 -2.75 9.31 8.75
N LEU A 17 -3.73 8.73 8.07
CA LEU A 17 -4.13 7.33 8.23
C LEU A 17 -2.97 6.39 7.87
N LEU A 18 -2.41 6.53 6.68
CA LEU A 18 -1.31 5.68 6.21
C LEU A 18 -0.05 5.82 7.08
N LYS A 19 0.28 7.02 7.58
CA LYS A 19 1.36 7.20 8.56
C LYS A 19 1.11 6.42 9.85
N SER A 20 -0.14 6.38 10.31
CA SER A 20 -0.52 5.64 11.52
C SER A 20 -0.40 4.14 11.29
N PHE A 21 -0.88 3.65 10.14
CA PHE A 21 -0.72 2.25 9.72
C PHE A 21 0.75 1.85 9.60
N TYR A 22 1.57 2.67 8.93
CA TYR A 22 3.00 2.41 8.81
C TYR A 22 3.67 2.26 10.18
N LYS A 23 3.37 3.14 11.13
CA LYS A 23 3.90 3.05 12.51
C LYS A 23 3.48 1.75 13.20
N LEU A 24 2.23 1.32 13.05
CA LEU A 24 1.73 0.07 13.63
C LEU A 24 2.42 -1.15 13.01
N VAL A 25 2.56 -1.17 11.69
CA VAL A 25 3.20 -2.27 10.95
C VAL A 25 4.68 -2.44 11.32
N ILE A 26 5.44 -1.34 11.45
CA ILE A 26 6.86 -1.44 11.81
C ILE A 26 7.09 -1.74 13.31
N ALA A 27 6.14 -1.38 14.17
CA ALA A 27 6.26 -1.58 15.61
C ALA A 27 5.93 -3.02 16.06
N ARG A 28 5.26 -3.80 15.22
CA ARG A 28 4.83 -5.16 15.56
C ARG A 28 5.68 -6.21 14.82
N PRO A 29 6.19 -7.23 15.54
CA PRO A 29 6.85 -8.36 14.90
C PRO A 29 5.89 -9.19 14.04
N ASP A 30 4.70 -9.48 14.57
CA ASP A 30 3.65 -10.17 13.82
C ASP A 30 2.77 -9.18 13.09
N LYS A 31 2.81 -9.23 11.76
CA LYS A 31 2.06 -8.34 10.87
C LYS A 31 0.81 -9.00 10.30
N SER A 32 0.62 -10.31 10.51
CA SER A 32 -0.58 -11.00 9.99
C SER A 32 -1.85 -10.43 10.61
N ILE A 33 -1.78 -9.98 11.87
CA ILE A 33 -2.90 -9.34 12.57
C ILE A 33 -3.48 -8.13 11.82
N PHE A 34 -2.67 -7.43 11.03
CA PHE A 34 -3.14 -6.28 10.24
C PHE A 34 -3.73 -6.75 8.91
N ILE A 35 -3.14 -7.75 8.27
CA ILE A 35 -3.61 -8.27 6.98
C ILE A 35 -4.94 -9.03 7.16
N GLU A 36 -5.14 -9.65 8.32
CA GLU A 36 -6.37 -10.34 8.68
C GLU A 36 -7.47 -9.35 9.13
N ASP A 37 -7.12 -8.10 9.46
CA ASP A 37 -8.10 -7.06 9.78
C ASP A 37 -8.82 -6.58 8.49
N PRO A 38 -10.15 -6.74 8.38
CA PRO A 38 -10.86 -6.40 7.16
C PRO A 38 -10.78 -4.92 6.79
N ALA A 39 -10.78 -4.02 7.78
CA ALA A 39 -10.74 -2.59 7.52
C ALA A 39 -9.37 -2.17 6.98
N PHE A 40 -8.30 -2.73 7.53
CA PHE A 40 -6.94 -2.52 7.06
C PHE A 40 -6.75 -3.07 5.64
N SER A 41 -7.22 -4.29 5.37
CA SER A 41 -7.09 -4.92 4.05
C SER A 41 -7.92 -4.24 2.96
N VAL A 42 -9.13 -3.79 3.28
CA VAL A 42 -9.91 -2.91 2.38
C VAL A 42 -9.12 -1.62 2.12
N THR A 43 -8.57 -1.00 3.15
CA THR A 43 -7.76 0.22 2.98
C THR A 43 -6.56 0.00 2.05
N LEU A 44 -5.82 -1.10 2.21
CA LEU A 44 -4.69 -1.44 1.33
C LEU A 44 -5.12 -1.61 -0.12
N THR A 45 -6.17 -2.41 -0.35
CA THR A 45 -6.69 -2.70 -1.70
C THR A 45 -7.34 -1.50 -2.38
N THR A 46 -7.83 -0.52 -1.61
CA THR A 46 -8.33 0.76 -2.14
C THR A 46 -7.19 1.67 -2.57
N TYR A 47 -6.18 1.86 -1.72
CA TYR A 47 -5.14 2.87 -1.96
C TYR A 47 -3.92 2.36 -2.74
N ILE A 48 -3.86 1.07 -3.09
CA ILE A 48 -2.80 0.52 -3.95
C ILE A 48 -2.85 1.09 -5.38
N GLU A 49 -4.00 1.55 -5.85
CA GLU A 49 -4.16 2.15 -7.19
C GLU A 49 -4.19 3.70 -7.16
N ASP A 50 -3.84 4.32 -6.03
CA ASP A 50 -3.90 5.78 -5.86
C ASP A 50 -2.91 6.50 -6.79
N ASP A 51 -3.32 7.57 -7.43
CA ASP A 51 -2.46 8.32 -8.37
C ASP A 51 -1.59 9.39 -7.67
N ARG A 52 -1.85 9.69 -6.39
CA ARG A 52 -1.09 10.70 -5.64
C ARG A 52 0.25 10.13 -5.21
N ALA A 53 1.34 10.71 -5.71
CA ALA A 53 2.70 10.25 -5.44
C ALA A 53 3.05 10.17 -3.94
N ASN A 54 2.53 11.08 -3.11
CA ASN A 54 2.74 11.07 -1.66
C ASN A 54 2.07 9.86 -0.99
N VAL A 55 0.83 9.55 -1.40
CA VAL A 55 0.06 8.40 -0.92
C VAL A 55 0.80 7.12 -1.31
N MET A 56 1.19 7.00 -2.58
CA MET A 56 1.92 5.84 -3.09
C MET A 56 3.29 5.65 -2.44
N THR A 57 3.98 6.73 -2.09
CA THR A 57 5.26 6.66 -1.35
C THR A 57 5.11 6.04 0.04
N LEU A 58 4.01 6.31 0.74
CA LEU A 58 3.73 5.66 2.02
C LEU A 58 3.20 4.23 1.81
N MET A 59 2.32 4.05 0.82
CA MET A 59 1.75 2.75 0.52
C MET A 59 2.83 1.72 0.16
N SER A 60 3.78 2.07 -0.71
CA SER A 60 4.88 1.18 -1.10
C SER A 60 5.72 0.74 0.10
N ARG A 61 5.95 1.62 1.06
CA ARG A 61 6.68 1.31 2.30
C ARG A 61 5.88 0.41 3.24
N ILE A 62 4.58 0.63 3.37
CA ILE A 62 3.69 -0.24 4.14
C ILE A 62 3.70 -1.64 3.54
N LEU A 63 3.47 -1.76 2.23
CA LEU A 63 3.45 -3.05 1.53
C LEU A 63 4.80 -3.79 1.62
N LYS A 64 5.91 -3.08 1.47
CA LYS A 64 7.25 -3.66 1.62
C LYS A 64 7.51 -4.15 3.05
N ALA A 65 6.98 -3.44 4.05
CA ALA A 65 7.10 -3.84 5.44
C ALA A 65 6.19 -5.03 5.76
N LEU A 66 4.97 -5.09 5.23
CA LEU A 66 4.06 -6.23 5.40
C LEU A 66 4.63 -7.51 4.80
N THR A 67 5.24 -7.42 3.61
CA THR A 67 5.77 -8.56 2.84
C THR A 67 7.21 -8.94 3.22
N ASP A 68 7.64 -8.74 4.46
CA ASP A 68 9.00 -9.10 4.88
C ASP A 68 9.17 -10.57 5.28
N SER A 69 8.08 -11.33 5.37
CA SER A 69 8.10 -12.76 5.69
C SER A 69 7.25 -13.57 4.68
N PRO A 70 7.61 -14.83 4.39
CA PRO A 70 6.84 -15.68 3.49
C PRO A 70 5.37 -15.88 3.92
N LYS A 71 5.11 -15.94 5.24
CA LYS A 71 3.75 -16.03 5.78
C LYS A 71 2.91 -14.83 5.35
N ASN A 72 3.44 -13.62 5.54
CA ASN A 72 2.72 -12.41 5.21
C ASN A 72 2.58 -12.21 3.70
N CYS A 73 3.58 -12.63 2.90
CA CYS A 73 3.47 -12.61 1.44
C CYS A 73 2.25 -13.38 0.96
N LYS A 74 2.02 -14.59 1.50
CA LYS A 74 0.84 -15.42 1.17
C LYS A 74 -0.47 -14.74 1.57
N LEU A 75 -0.50 -14.10 2.74
CA LEU A 75 -1.68 -13.37 3.21
C LEU A 75 -2.00 -12.16 2.32
N VAL A 76 -0.98 -11.41 1.91
CA VAL A 76 -1.14 -10.27 0.99
C VAL A 76 -1.56 -10.74 -0.41
N ALA A 77 -0.96 -11.82 -0.92
CA ALA A 77 -1.34 -12.42 -2.22
C ALA A 77 -2.80 -12.91 -2.23
N ALA A 78 -3.30 -13.36 -1.08
CA ALA A 78 -4.68 -13.82 -0.94
C ALA A 78 -5.70 -12.66 -0.85
N LEU A 79 -5.27 -11.40 -0.80
CA LEU A 79 -6.19 -10.26 -0.81
C LEU A 79 -6.87 -10.14 -2.18
N PRO A 80 -8.21 -9.88 -2.22
CA PRO A 80 -8.95 -9.79 -3.47
C PRO A 80 -8.35 -8.78 -4.45
N ASP A 81 -8.14 -9.24 -5.69
CA ASP A 81 -7.59 -8.49 -6.82
C ASP A 81 -6.23 -7.81 -6.57
N PHE A 82 -5.54 -8.12 -5.47
CA PHE A 82 -4.37 -7.36 -5.03
C PHE A 82 -3.22 -7.44 -6.03
N GLU A 83 -2.90 -8.65 -6.51
CA GLU A 83 -1.83 -8.85 -7.51
C GLU A 83 -2.12 -8.12 -8.82
N GLN A 84 -3.36 -8.18 -9.30
CA GLN A 84 -3.77 -7.52 -10.54
C GLN A 84 -3.67 -5.99 -10.40
N LYS A 85 -4.15 -5.45 -9.28
CA LYS A 85 -4.08 -4.02 -8.98
C LYS A 85 -2.65 -3.53 -8.84
N LEU A 86 -1.80 -4.30 -8.15
CA LEU A 86 -0.38 -4.00 -8.01
C LEU A 86 0.32 -3.96 -9.38
N ALA A 87 0.09 -4.96 -10.23
CA ALA A 87 0.66 -5.01 -11.57
C ALA A 87 0.28 -3.79 -12.41
N ARG A 88 -1.02 -3.45 -12.45
CA ARG A 88 -1.52 -2.26 -13.15
C ARG A 88 -0.90 -0.97 -12.63
N GLN A 89 -0.76 -0.87 -11.31
CA GLN A 89 -0.18 0.33 -10.70
C GLN A 89 1.29 0.51 -11.08
N ILE A 90 2.08 -0.57 -11.10
CA ILE A 90 3.49 -0.54 -11.48
C ILE A 90 3.69 -0.02 -12.92
N GLU A 91 2.75 -0.30 -13.82
CA GLU A 91 2.80 0.13 -15.22
C GLU A 91 2.52 1.64 -15.41
N LYS A 92 2.06 2.35 -14.36
CA LYS A 92 1.72 3.77 -14.49
C LYS A 92 2.98 4.65 -14.62
N PRO A 93 3.05 5.52 -15.64
CA PRO A 93 4.28 6.26 -15.98
C PRO A 93 4.62 7.41 -15.01
N HIS A 94 3.69 7.83 -14.16
CA HIS A 94 3.85 9.00 -13.29
C HIS A 94 4.41 8.67 -11.90
N LEU A 95 4.62 7.38 -11.59
CA LEU A 95 5.14 6.99 -10.29
C LEU A 95 6.63 7.32 -10.14
N PRO A 96 7.06 7.80 -8.96
CA PRO A 96 8.48 8.01 -8.70
C PRO A 96 9.27 6.68 -8.85
N PRO A 97 10.48 6.68 -9.43
CA PRO A 97 11.25 5.44 -9.66
C PRO A 97 11.46 4.60 -8.39
N LYS A 98 11.64 5.26 -7.24
CA LYS A 98 11.77 4.57 -5.94
C LYS A 98 10.50 3.83 -5.54
N VAL A 99 9.32 4.41 -5.81
CA VAL A 99 8.03 3.76 -5.54
C VAL A 99 7.88 2.55 -6.43
N VAL A 100 8.14 2.69 -7.74
CA VAL A 100 8.10 1.58 -8.71
C VAL A 100 9.01 0.44 -8.26
N HIS A 101 10.25 0.73 -7.89
CA HIS A 101 11.19 -0.27 -7.37
C HIS A 101 10.65 -0.98 -6.11
N GLU A 102 10.09 -0.25 -5.14
CA GLU A 102 9.50 -0.84 -3.95
C GLU A 102 8.30 -1.75 -4.28
N LEU A 103 7.44 -1.33 -5.21
CA LEU A 103 6.29 -2.13 -5.66
C LEU A 103 6.72 -3.38 -6.42
N LEU A 104 7.76 -3.30 -7.27
CA LEU A 104 8.35 -4.47 -7.94
C LEU A 104 8.91 -5.49 -6.95
N VAL A 105 9.57 -5.02 -5.88
CA VAL A 105 10.04 -5.90 -4.79
C VAL A 105 8.86 -6.59 -4.09
N VAL A 106 7.77 -5.87 -3.84
CA VAL A 106 6.55 -6.46 -3.28
C VAL A 106 5.99 -7.51 -4.24
N GLN A 107 5.86 -7.17 -5.52
CA GLN A 107 5.35 -8.08 -6.55
C GLN A 107 6.18 -9.37 -6.60
N SER A 108 7.51 -9.26 -6.66
CA SER A 108 8.39 -10.44 -6.70
C SER A 108 8.30 -11.33 -5.46
N ARG A 109 7.86 -10.80 -4.33
CA ARG A 109 7.73 -11.54 -3.06
C ARG A 109 6.39 -12.28 -2.94
N ILE A 110 5.34 -11.74 -3.55
CA ILE A 110 3.99 -12.34 -3.47
C ILE A 110 3.74 -13.33 -4.61
N THR A 111 4.45 -13.20 -5.73
CA THR A 111 4.38 -14.13 -6.87
C THR A 111 5.36 -15.31 -6.79
N ALA A 112 6.17 -15.38 -5.74
CA ALA A 112 7.20 -16.43 -5.53
C ALA A 112 6.69 -17.55 -4.61
#